data_AF-A0A7C2BY11-F1
#
_entry.id   AF-A0A7C2BY11-F1
#
_cell.length_a   1.000
_cell.length_b   1.000
_cell.length_c   1.000
_cell.angle_alpha   90.00
_cell.angle_beta   90.00
_cell.angle_gamma   90.00
#
_symmetry.space_group_name_H-M   'P 1'
#
loop_
_entity.id
_entity.type
_entity.pdbx_description
1 polymer ?
#
loop_
_entity_poly.entity_id
_entity_poly.type
_entity_poly.pdbx_seq_one_letter_code
_entity_poly.pdbx_strand_id
1 'polypeptide(L)'
;MASTPTRSLEDLIRQLPEELRQEVWDFVEFLMSKRRAPQQPHGRLAMAWAGGLREYRDRFTSMELQQKASEWWAQDVRDEISR
;
A
#
# COMPACT_ATOMS: atom_id res chain seq x y z
N MET A 1 -30.68 4.62 -12.91
CA MET A 1 -31.24 3.25 -12.81
C MET A 1 -30.10 2.31 -12.53
N ALA A 2 -29.85 1.97 -11.26
CA ALA A 2 -28.79 1.02 -10.92
C ALA A 2 -29.24 -0.37 -11.40
N SER A 3 -28.46 -0.99 -12.29
CA SER A 3 -28.69 -2.36 -12.73
C SER A 3 -28.59 -3.28 -11.51
N THR A 4 -29.74 -3.72 -11.00
CA THR A 4 -29.79 -4.79 -10.00
C THR A 4 -29.35 -6.08 -10.67
N PRO A 5 -28.28 -6.75 -10.20
CA PRO A 5 -27.89 -8.03 -10.76
C PRO A 5 -28.99 -9.06 -10.50
N THR A 6 -29.31 -9.86 -11.52
CA THR A 6 -30.33 -10.92 -11.51
C THR A 6 -29.97 -12.11 -10.59
N ARG A 7 -28.76 -12.13 -10.01
CA ARG A 7 -28.31 -13.15 -9.04
C ARG A 7 -27.98 -12.50 -7.70
N SER A 8 -28.23 -13.24 -6.62
CA SER A 8 -27.84 -12.80 -5.27
C SER A 8 -26.30 -12.76 -5.15
N LEU A 9 -25.80 -11.85 -4.30
CA LEU A 9 -24.36 -11.75 -4.03
C LEU A 9 -23.84 -13.03 -3.37
N GLU A 10 -24.67 -13.63 -2.52
CA GLU A 10 -24.41 -14.87 -1.82
C GLU A 10 -24.18 -16.04 -2.79
N ASP A 11 -24.94 -16.11 -3.89
CA ASP A 11 -24.76 -17.16 -4.91
C ASP A 11 -23.44 -17.02 -5.66
N LEU A 12 -22.99 -15.79 -5.90
CA LEU A 12 -21.71 -15.53 -6.56
C LEU A 12 -20.53 -15.89 -5.64
N ILE A 13 -20.63 -15.57 -4.35
CA ILE A 13 -19.60 -15.91 -3.37
C ILE A 13 -19.48 -17.43 -3.19
N ARG A 14 -20.60 -18.16 -3.23
CA ARG A 14 -20.61 -19.63 -3.14
C ARG A 14 -19.97 -20.32 -4.35
N GLN A 15 -19.96 -19.68 -5.51
CA GLN A 15 -19.34 -20.21 -6.73
C GLN A 15 -17.82 -19.96 -6.80
N LEU A 16 -17.27 -19.18 -5.86
CA LEU A 16 -15.85 -18.86 -5.86
C LEU A 16 -14.99 -20.03 -5.35
N PRO A 17 -13.83 -20.27 -5.99
CA PRO A 17 -12.74 -21.04 -5.42
C PRO A 17 -12.37 -20.58 -4.00
N GLU A 18 -11.89 -21.49 -3.15
CA GLU A 18 -11.55 -21.18 -1.75
C GLU A 18 -10.50 -20.06 -1.63
N GLU A 19 -9.57 -20.01 -2.56
CA GLU A 19 -8.49 -19.04 -2.62
C GLU A 19 -9.03 -17.60 -2.77
N LEU A 20 -10.13 -17.45 -3.51
CA LEU A 20 -10.76 -16.15 -3.77
C LEU A 20 -11.77 -15.76 -2.68
N ARG A 21 -12.20 -16.70 -1.83
CA ARG A 21 -13.10 -16.37 -0.71
C ARG A 21 -12.41 -15.52 0.35
N GLN A 22 -11.11 -15.72 0.57
CA GLN A 22 -10.31 -14.86 1.45
C GLN A 22 -10.22 -13.43 0.91
N GLU A 23 -9.93 -13.27 -0.39
CA GLU A 23 -9.87 -11.94 -1.00
C GLU A 23 -11.22 -11.20 -0.93
N VAL A 24 -12.33 -11.93 -1.10
CA VAL A 24 -13.66 -11.36 -0.91
C VAL A 24 -13.90 -10.95 0.55
N TRP A 25 -13.47 -11.77 1.50
CA TRP A 25 -13.58 -11.45 2.93
C TRP A 25 -12.83 -10.15 3.25
N ASP A 26 -11.57 -10.06 2.85
CA ASP A 26 -10.72 -8.88 3.03
C ASP A 26 -11.35 -7.64 2.39
N PHE A 27 -11.91 -7.79 1.18
CA PHE A 27 -12.55 -6.70 0.48
C PHE A 27 -13.83 -6.23 1.17
N VAL A 28 -14.63 -7.15 1.72
CA VAL A 28 -15.83 -6.81 2.50
C VAL A 28 -15.44 -6.07 3.79
N GLU A 29 -14.44 -6.55 4.53
CA GLU A 29 -13.92 -5.85 5.71
C GLU A 29 -13.37 -4.45 5.36
N PHE A 30 -12.65 -4.33 4.26
CA PHE A 30 -12.18 -3.05 3.73
C PHE A 30 -13.33 -2.09 3.43
N LEU A 31 -14.39 -2.56 2.77
CA LEU A 31 -15.57 -1.74 2.47
C LEU A 31 -16.30 -1.29 3.74
N MET A 32 -16.38 -2.15 4.75
CA MET A 32 -16.98 -1.82 6.05
C MET A 32 -16.13 -0.81 6.82
N SER A 33 -14.81 -0.95 6.83
CA SER A 33 -13.89 -0.01 7.50
C SER A 33 -13.88 1.35 6.79
N LYS A 34 -13.88 1.38 5.46
CA LYS A 34 -13.92 2.60 4.63
C LYS A 34 -15.18 3.43 4.84
N ARG A 35 -16.34 2.80 5.13
CA ARG A 35 -17.59 3.52 5.43
C ARG A 35 -17.69 4.02 6.88
N ARG A 36 -17.01 3.36 7.83
CA ARG A 36 -17.04 3.73 9.25
C ARG A 36 -16.02 4.78 9.62
N ALA A 37 -14.89 4.84 8.91
CA ALA A 37 -13.99 5.96 9.03
C ALA A 37 -14.70 7.22 8.47
N PRO A 38 -14.74 8.35 9.20
CA PRO A 38 -15.09 9.61 8.57
C PRO A 38 -14.17 9.75 7.35
N GLN A 39 -14.73 10.09 6.18
CA GLN A 39 -13.91 10.46 5.03
C GLN A 39 -13.09 11.68 5.44
N GLN A 40 -11.91 11.42 6.04
CA GLN A 40 -10.84 12.40 6.18
C GLN A 40 -10.77 13.05 4.79
N PRO A 41 -10.99 14.37 4.67
CA PRO A 41 -11.23 15.02 3.39
C PRO A 41 -9.93 14.94 2.58
N HIS A 42 -9.69 13.82 1.90
CA HIS A 42 -8.40 13.34 1.40
C HIS A 42 -7.28 14.29 1.78
N GLY A 43 -6.98 14.31 3.09
CA GLY A 43 -6.19 15.38 3.69
C GLY A 43 -4.91 15.46 2.89
N ARG A 44 -4.64 16.66 2.33
CA ARG A 44 -3.49 16.91 1.44
C ARG A 44 -2.34 16.00 1.82
N LEU A 45 -1.82 15.24 0.85
CA LEU A 45 -0.62 14.43 1.04
C LEU A 45 0.36 15.25 1.86
N ALA A 46 0.64 14.79 3.08
CA ALA A 46 1.39 15.61 4.03
C ALA A 46 2.78 15.95 3.49
N MET A 47 3.29 15.14 2.54
CA MET A 47 4.59 15.30 1.88
C MET A 47 5.68 15.65 2.89
N ALA A 48 5.60 15.10 4.11
CA ALA A 48 6.52 15.42 5.20
C ALA A 48 7.95 14.98 4.89
N TRP A 49 8.10 14.04 3.95
CA TRP A 49 9.38 13.61 3.38
C TRP A 49 9.95 14.61 2.36
N ALA A 50 9.11 15.44 1.72
CA ALA A 50 9.56 16.38 0.70
C ALA A 50 10.48 17.44 1.33
N GLY A 51 11.72 17.50 0.86
CA GLY A 51 12.73 18.41 1.41
C GLY A 51 13.40 17.91 2.69
N GLY A 52 13.14 16.68 3.14
CA GLY A 52 13.79 16.10 4.34
C GLY A 52 15.32 16.03 4.24
N LEU A 53 15.88 16.00 3.02
CA LEU A 53 17.33 15.97 2.77
C LEU A 53 17.92 17.35 2.43
N ARG A 54 17.19 18.45 2.63
CA ARG A 54 17.63 19.79 2.21
C ARG A 54 18.95 20.21 2.83
N GLU A 55 19.23 19.80 4.07
CA GLU A 55 20.49 20.09 4.78
C GLU A 55 21.71 19.32 4.22
N TYR A 56 21.50 18.35 3.35
CA TYR A 56 22.56 17.55 2.73
C TYR A 56 22.89 18.02 1.31
N ARG A 57 22.17 19.02 0.78
CA ARG A 57 22.26 19.44 -0.62
C ARG A 57 23.66 19.88 -1.08
N ASP A 58 24.42 20.47 -0.16
CA ASP A 58 25.78 20.98 -0.44
C ASP A 58 26.86 19.95 -0.04
N ARG A 59 26.45 18.85 0.60
CA ARG A 59 27.34 17.78 1.06
C ARG A 59 27.34 16.56 0.16
N PHE A 60 26.22 16.32 -0.53
CA PHE A 60 26.06 15.15 -1.38
C PHE A 60 25.37 15.51 -2.69
N THR A 61 25.89 14.97 -3.77
CA THR A 61 25.23 14.93 -5.06
C THR A 61 24.14 13.85 -5.08
N SER A 62 23.16 14.00 -5.96
CA SER A 62 22.10 13.00 -6.14
C SER A 62 22.65 11.60 -6.45
N MET A 63 23.77 11.53 -7.17
CA MET A 63 24.43 10.28 -7.55
C MET A 63 25.04 9.57 -6.34
N GLU A 64 25.70 10.31 -5.43
CA GLU A 64 26.27 9.73 -4.20
C GLU A 64 25.18 9.21 -3.27
N LEU A 65 24.04 9.91 -3.16
CA LEU A 65 22.89 9.44 -2.39
C LEU A 65 22.30 8.15 -2.98
N GLN A 66 22.20 8.07 -4.31
CA GLN A 66 21.73 6.86 -4.99
C GLN A 66 22.66 5.66 -4.77
N GLN A 67 23.98 5.89 -4.82
CA GLN A 67 24.97 4.85 -4.56
C GLN A 67 24.86 4.33 -3.12
N LYS A 68 24.76 5.23 -2.13
CA LYS A 68 24.57 4.88 -0.72
C LYS A 68 23.28 4.09 -0.48
N ALA A 69 22.18 4.49 -1.12
CA ALA A 69 20.91 3.77 -1.02
C ALA A 69 21.04 2.32 -1.54
N SER A 70 21.71 2.13 -2.67
CA SER A 70 21.97 0.80 -3.25
C SER A 70 22.81 -0.08 -2.33
N GLU A 71 23.84 0.51 -1.71
CA GLU A 71 24.71 -0.19 -0.74
C GLU A 71 23.94 -0.61 0.50
N TRP A 72 23.11 0.27 1.05
CA TRP A 72 22.28 -0.04 2.23
C TRP A 72 21.30 -1.17 1.95
N TRP A 73 20.65 -1.18 0.79
CA TRP A 73 19.76 -2.26 0.41
C TRP A 73 20.50 -3.59 0.23
N ALA A 74 21.67 -3.57 -0.42
CA ALA A 74 22.47 -4.78 -0.58
C ALA A 74 22.98 -5.33 0.76
N GLN A 75 23.26 -4.45 1.73
CA GLN A 75 23.68 -4.83 3.07
C GLN A 75 22.51 -5.45 3.87
N ASP A 76 21.34 -4.80 3.84
CA ASP A 76 20.13 -5.28 4.54
C ASP A 76 19.72 -6.69 4.07
N VAL A 77 19.69 -6.90 2.75
CA VAL A 77 19.42 -8.22 2.15
C VAL A 77 20.47 -9.26 2.56
N ARG A 78 21.75 -8.87 2.63
CA ARG A 78 22.83 -9.77 3.05
C ARG A 78 22.69 -10.17 4.51
N ASP A 79 22.28 -9.24 5.36
CA ASP A 79 22.07 -9.47 6.79
C ASP A 79 20.85 -10.36 7.05
N GLU A 80 19.80 -10.23 6.23
CA GLU A 80 18.62 -11.12 6.27
C GLU A 80 18.96 -12.55 5.86
N ILE A 81 19.75 -12.74 4.80
CA ILE A 81 20.19 -14.08 4.34
C ILE A 81 21.15 -14.74 5.34
N SER A 82 21.85 -13.95 6.15
CA SER A 82 22.82 -14.45 7.13
C SER A 82 22.18 -14.84 8.48
N ARG A 83 20.86 -14.70 8.62
CA ARG A 83 20.09 -14.99 9.83
C ARG A 83 19.30 -16.30 9.67
#